data_AF-A0A933FPL0-F1
#
_entry.id   AF-A0A933FPL0-F1
#
_cell.length_a   1.000
_cell.length_b   1.000
_cell.length_c   1.000
_cell.angle_alpha   90.00
_cell.angle_beta   90.00
_cell.angle_gamma   90.00
#
_symmetry.space_group_name_H-M   'P 1'
#
loop_
_entity.id
_entity.type
_entity.pdbx_description
1 polymer ?
#
loop_
_entity_poly.entity_id
_entity_poly.type
_entity_poly.pdbx_seq_one_letter_code
_entity_poly.pdbx_strand_id
1 'polypeptide(L)'
;MPFIPTPMDVVDRMLEIAEVKVGDLVYDLGSGDGRVIIRAAKKCGARGVGIEADPQLVDLSRAKAAEEGVSHLVEFRAGDALKVDVSPATVVTLYMFPWFNEQVRPVLQKSLRPGARVVSHDFDIPGWPPTKVEKLPEPEKKPGGAVHYHVIYLWRIGEKNGLR
;
A
#
# COMPACT_ATOMS: atom_id res chain seq x y z
N MET A 1 -12.86 2.22 -9.12
CA MET A 1 -12.38 3.46 -8.47
C MET A 1 -11.57 4.23 -9.50
N PRO A 2 -11.60 5.57 -9.52
CA PRO A 2 -10.71 6.32 -10.41
C PRO A 2 -9.26 6.10 -10.01
N PHE A 3 -8.36 6.06 -11.00
CA PHE A 3 -6.93 6.00 -10.73
C PHE A 3 -6.42 7.40 -10.33
N ILE A 4 -6.13 7.57 -9.04
CA ILE A 4 -5.46 8.74 -8.49
C ILE A 4 -4.23 8.21 -7.76
N PRO A 5 -3.02 8.51 -8.25
CA PRO A 5 -1.84 7.92 -7.66
C PRO A 5 -1.41 8.64 -6.38
N THR A 6 -0.85 7.88 -5.44
CA THR A 6 -0.14 8.41 -4.29
C THR A 6 1.12 9.19 -4.74
N PRO A 7 1.35 10.42 -4.25
CA PRO A 7 2.60 11.15 -4.48
C PRO A 7 3.83 10.37 -4.02
N MET A 8 4.97 10.50 -4.70
CA MET A 8 6.14 9.63 -4.48
C MET A 8 6.80 9.82 -3.10
N ASP A 9 6.71 11.02 -2.54
CA ASP A 9 7.13 11.35 -1.17
C ASP A 9 6.23 10.66 -0.12
N VAL A 10 4.92 10.61 -0.37
CA VAL A 10 3.98 9.84 0.46
C VAL A 10 4.27 8.34 0.35
N VAL A 11 4.52 7.82 -0.87
CA VAL A 11 4.93 6.41 -1.07
C VAL A 11 6.19 6.10 -0.26
N ASP A 12 7.21 6.96 -0.36
CA ASP A 12 8.44 6.81 0.40
C ASP A 12 8.17 6.73 1.90
N ARG A 13 7.30 7.61 2.41
CA ARG A 13 6.96 7.63 3.82
C ARG A 13 6.14 6.43 4.26
N MET A 14 5.23 5.93 3.42
CA MET A 14 4.47 4.69 3.68
C MET A 14 5.41 3.48 3.83
N LEU A 15 6.43 3.38 2.99
CA LEU A 15 7.42 2.30 3.07
C LEU A 15 8.31 2.44 4.30
N GLU A 16 8.69 3.66 4.66
CA GLU A 16 9.53 3.94 5.83
C GLU A 16 8.80 3.63 7.15
N ILE A 17 7.57 4.11 7.31
CA ILE A 17 6.78 3.89 8.55
C ILE A 17 6.38 2.42 8.73
N ALA A 18 6.20 1.68 7.62
CA ALA A 18 6.00 0.24 7.65
C ALA A 18 7.31 -0.54 7.82
N GLU A 19 8.46 0.16 7.87
CA GLU A 19 9.80 -0.41 8.01
C GLU A 19 10.07 -1.50 6.96
N VAL A 20 9.71 -1.22 5.71
CA VAL A 20 9.90 -2.16 4.60
C VAL A 20 11.39 -2.39 4.37
N LYS A 21 11.79 -3.66 4.33
CA LYS A 21 13.19 -4.09 4.22
C LYS A 21 13.35 -5.26 3.26
N VAL A 22 14.61 -5.60 2.97
CA VAL A 22 14.95 -6.82 2.24
C VAL A 22 14.34 -8.03 2.94
N GLY A 23 13.73 -8.93 2.17
CA GLY A 23 13.00 -10.10 2.67
C GLY A 23 11.52 -9.86 2.93
N ASP A 24 11.03 -8.62 2.89
CA ASP A 24 9.59 -8.37 2.86
C ASP A 24 8.97 -8.78 1.51
N LEU A 25 7.70 -9.21 1.59
CA LEU A 25 6.81 -9.39 0.47
C LEU A 25 5.67 -8.38 0.61
N VAL A 26 5.75 -7.30 -0.19
CA VAL A 26 4.80 -6.19 -0.17
C VAL A 26 3.64 -6.48 -1.12
N TYR A 27 2.41 -6.38 -0.64
CA TYR A 27 1.21 -6.44 -1.47
C TYR A 27 0.58 -5.06 -1.56
N ASP A 28 0.29 -4.60 -2.77
CA ASP A 28 -0.44 -3.35 -3.00
C ASP A 28 -1.80 -3.66 -3.62
N LEU A 29 -2.86 -3.38 -2.87
CA LEU A 29 -4.24 -3.67 -3.27
C LEU A 29 -4.80 -2.46 -4.01
N GLY A 30 -5.02 -2.61 -5.32
CA GLY A 30 -5.26 -1.53 -6.29
C GLY A 30 -3.97 -0.80 -6.65
N SER A 31 -3.02 -1.54 -7.21
CA SER A 31 -1.66 -1.04 -7.41
C SER A 31 -1.51 0.06 -8.46
N GLY A 32 -2.53 0.31 -9.27
CA GLY A 32 -2.50 1.34 -10.31
C GLY A 32 -1.30 1.20 -11.23
N ASP A 33 -0.50 2.26 -11.36
CA ASP A 33 0.73 2.25 -12.17
C ASP A 33 1.92 1.54 -11.52
N GLY A 34 1.71 0.83 -10.41
CA GLY A 34 2.68 -0.04 -9.75
C GLY A 34 3.73 0.70 -8.92
N ARG A 35 3.61 2.02 -8.75
CA ARG A 35 4.66 2.85 -8.14
C ARG A 35 5.07 2.42 -6.74
N VAL A 36 4.14 1.93 -5.90
CA VAL A 36 4.46 1.49 -4.53
C VAL A 36 5.33 0.25 -4.57
N ILE A 37 4.92 -0.75 -5.35
CA ILE A 37 5.64 -2.02 -5.54
C ILE A 37 7.01 -1.80 -6.17
N ILE A 38 7.08 -0.99 -7.24
CA ILE A 38 8.35 -0.64 -7.89
C ILE A 38 9.27 0.10 -6.91
N ARG A 39 8.73 1.06 -6.13
CA ARG A 39 9.52 1.81 -5.16
C ARG A 39 10.06 0.92 -4.05
N ALA A 40 9.24 0.00 -3.53
CA ALA A 40 9.66 -0.97 -2.52
C ALA A 40 10.79 -1.87 -3.03
N ALA A 41 10.71 -2.34 -4.27
CA ALA A 41 11.78 -3.12 -4.89
C ALA A 41 13.06 -2.31 -5.06
N LYS A 42 12.97 -1.11 -5.64
CA LYS A 42 14.15 -0.25 -5.90
C LYS A 42 14.87 0.21 -4.64
N LYS A 43 14.12 0.64 -3.62
CA LYS A 43 14.70 1.26 -2.42
C LYS A 43 15.02 0.26 -1.31
N CYS A 44 14.16 -0.73 -1.12
CA CYS A 44 14.26 -1.65 0.01
C CYS A 44 14.78 -3.03 -0.39
N GLY A 45 14.87 -3.34 -1.69
CA GLY A 45 15.16 -4.70 -2.16
C GLY A 45 14.07 -5.70 -1.81
N ALA A 46 12.86 -5.22 -1.52
CA ALA A 46 11.72 -6.06 -1.19
C ALA A 46 11.13 -6.71 -2.45
N ARG A 47 10.51 -7.88 -2.28
CA ARG A 47 9.65 -8.46 -3.32
C ARG A 47 8.29 -7.80 -3.25
N GLY A 48 7.57 -7.75 -4.37
CA GLY A 48 6.24 -7.14 -4.35
C GLY A 48 5.24 -7.74 -5.33
N VAL A 49 3.97 -7.65 -4.96
CA VAL A 49 2.82 -8.08 -5.77
C VAL A 49 1.81 -6.94 -5.83
N GLY A 50 1.55 -6.42 -7.02
CA GLY A 50 0.47 -5.46 -7.25
C GLY A 50 -0.79 -6.15 -7.77
N ILE A 51 -1.93 -5.89 -7.15
CA ILE A 51 -3.25 -6.38 -7.59
C ILE A 51 -4.03 -5.20 -8.14
N GLU A 52 -4.45 -5.27 -9.39
CA GLU A 52 -5.15 -4.17 -10.07
C GLU A 52 -6.29 -4.71 -10.92
N ALA A 53 -7.45 -4.05 -10.88
CA ALA A 53 -8.63 -4.48 -11.62
C ALA A 53 -8.58 -4.05 -13.10
N ASP A 54 -7.94 -2.92 -13.39
CA ASP A 54 -7.75 -2.44 -14.76
C ASP A 54 -6.53 -3.12 -15.43
N PRO A 55 -6.74 -3.99 -16.44
CA PRO A 55 -5.64 -4.67 -17.12
C PRO A 55 -4.68 -3.71 -17.84
N GLN A 56 -5.13 -2.50 -18.23
CA GLN A 56 -4.23 -1.52 -18.85
C GLN A 56 -3.22 -0.95 -17.85
N LEU A 57 -3.63 -0.74 -16.60
CA LEU A 57 -2.74 -0.32 -15.52
C LEU A 57 -1.78 -1.45 -15.10
N VAL A 58 -2.22 -2.70 -15.20
CA VAL A 58 -1.34 -3.88 -15.05
C VAL A 58 -0.25 -3.90 -16.12
N ASP A 59 -0.59 -3.66 -17.39
CA ASP A 59 0.42 -3.64 -18.46
C ASP A 59 1.37 -2.45 -18.31
N LEU A 60 0.85 -1.28 -17.91
CA LEU A 60 1.66 -0.10 -17.59
C LEU A 60 2.65 -0.39 -16.45
N SER A 61 2.20 -1.00 -15.35
CA SER A 61 3.04 -1.30 -14.20
C SER A 61 4.14 -2.32 -14.53
N ARG A 62 3.84 -3.33 -15.36
CA ARG A 62 4.85 -4.26 -15.91
C ARG A 62 5.91 -3.56 -16.74
N ALA A 63 5.48 -2.66 -17.65
CA ALA A 63 6.40 -1.89 -18.48
C ALA A 63 7.31 -0.99 -17.64
N LYS A 64 6.75 -0.27 -16.65
CA LYS A 64 7.52 0.56 -15.72
C LYS A 64 8.50 -0.27 -14.89
N ALA A 65 8.09 -1.43 -14.39
CA ALA A 65 8.99 -2.30 -13.64
C ALA A 65 10.17 -2.80 -14.48
N ALA A 66 9.97 -3.02 -15.78
CA ALA A 66 11.03 -3.39 -16.71
C ALA A 66 11.98 -2.21 -16.99
N GLU A 67 11.43 -1.02 -17.26
CA GLU A 67 12.19 0.22 -17.43
C GLU A 67 13.07 0.52 -16.19
N GLU A 68 12.51 0.29 -15.01
CA GLU A 68 13.16 0.52 -13.73
C GLU A 68 14.10 -0.63 -13.30
N GLY A 69 14.20 -1.71 -14.09
CA GLY A 69 15.11 -2.84 -13.86
C GLY A 69 14.72 -3.77 -12.71
N VAL A 70 13.47 -3.73 -12.23
CA VAL A 70 13.02 -4.48 -11.04
C VAL A 70 12.06 -5.63 -11.33
N SER A 71 11.80 -5.97 -12.60
CA SER A 71 10.86 -7.06 -12.98
C SER A 71 11.16 -8.40 -12.32
N HIS A 72 12.40 -8.67 -11.92
CA HIS A 72 12.78 -9.92 -11.23
C HIS A 72 12.36 -9.97 -9.75
N LEU A 73 11.94 -8.85 -9.16
CA LEU A 73 11.48 -8.75 -7.77
C LEU A 73 9.96 -8.60 -7.65
N VAL A 74 9.27 -8.22 -8.74
CA VAL A 74 7.88 -7.78 -8.68
C VAL A 74 6.98 -8.54 -9.65
N GLU A 75 5.72 -8.67 -9.26
CA GLU A 75 4.66 -9.26 -10.07
C GLU A 75 3.42 -8.35 -10.06
N PHE A 76 2.77 -8.19 -11.22
CA PHE A 76 1.50 -7.46 -11.32
C PHE A 76 0.42 -8.38 -11.89
N ARG A 77 -0.71 -8.45 -11.19
CA ARG A 77 -1.82 -9.36 -11.48
C ARG A 77 -3.09 -8.56 -11.71
N ALA A 78 -3.75 -8.85 -12.82
CA ALA A 78 -5.12 -8.39 -13.03
C ALA A 78 -6.06 -9.17 -12.10
N GLY A 79 -6.85 -8.49 -11.28
CA GLY A 79 -7.75 -9.16 -10.35
C GLY A 79 -8.49 -8.28 -9.37
N ASP A 80 -9.45 -8.90 -8.69
CA ASP A 80 -10.22 -8.28 -7.62
C ASP A 80 -9.45 -8.38 -6.29
N ALA A 81 -9.05 -7.23 -5.77
CA ALA A 81 -8.29 -7.12 -4.52
C ALA A 81 -9.05 -7.64 -3.28
N LEU A 82 -10.38 -7.80 -3.33
CA LEU A 82 -11.15 -8.43 -2.24
C LEU A 82 -11.09 -9.96 -2.28
N LYS A 83 -10.61 -10.56 -3.39
CA LYS A 83 -10.59 -12.00 -3.60
C LYS A 83 -9.18 -12.61 -3.61
N VAL A 84 -8.14 -11.78 -3.57
CA VAL A 84 -6.76 -12.25 -3.57
C VAL A 84 -6.38 -12.84 -2.22
N ASP A 85 -5.60 -13.93 -2.24
CA ASP A 85 -4.94 -14.44 -1.03
C ASP A 85 -3.77 -13.54 -0.63
N VAL A 86 -3.96 -12.81 0.46
CA VAL A 86 -2.94 -11.92 1.06
C VAL A 86 -2.13 -12.60 2.17
N SER A 87 -2.39 -13.87 2.50
CA SER A 87 -1.69 -14.58 3.59
C SER A 87 -0.15 -14.67 3.45
N PRO A 88 0.45 -14.60 2.24
CA PRO A 88 1.91 -14.54 2.12
C PRO A 88 2.51 -13.16 2.44
N ALA A 89 1.71 -12.09 2.43
CA ALA A 89 2.21 -10.73 2.55
C ALA A 89 2.78 -10.47 3.96
N THR A 90 3.94 -9.80 4.01
CA THR A 90 4.50 -9.26 5.25
C THR A 90 4.16 -7.78 5.42
N VAL A 91 3.84 -7.10 4.31
CA VAL A 91 3.34 -5.72 4.28
C VAL A 91 2.21 -5.62 3.27
N VAL A 92 1.12 -4.95 3.63
CA VAL A 92 0.04 -4.58 2.72
C VAL A 92 -0.07 -3.06 2.65
N THR A 93 -0.12 -2.50 1.46
CA THR A 93 -0.34 -1.07 1.21
C THR A 93 -1.73 -0.83 0.62
N LEU A 94 -2.34 0.29 0.99
CA LEU A 94 -3.67 0.71 0.55
C LEU A 94 -3.68 2.21 0.23
N TYR A 95 -4.31 2.58 -0.88
CA TYR A 95 -4.86 3.92 -1.09
C TYR A 95 -6.29 3.79 -1.63
N MET A 96 -7.21 3.53 -0.71
CA MET A 96 -8.55 3.05 -1.00
C MET A 96 -9.60 3.79 -0.17
N PHE A 97 -10.82 3.94 -0.70
CA PHE A 97 -11.92 4.59 0.01
C PHE A 97 -12.34 3.80 1.26
N PRO A 98 -12.92 4.47 2.28
CA PRO A 98 -13.29 3.83 3.54
C PRO A 98 -14.19 2.60 3.40
N TRP A 99 -15.16 2.61 2.45
CA TRP A 99 -16.07 1.48 2.22
C TRP A 99 -15.34 0.24 1.66
N PHE A 100 -14.23 0.42 0.95
CA PHE A 100 -13.39 -0.69 0.49
C PHE A 100 -12.54 -1.20 1.65
N ASN A 101 -11.94 -0.28 2.41
CA ASN A 101 -11.14 -0.62 3.59
C ASN A 101 -11.95 -1.42 4.63
N GLU A 102 -13.22 -1.08 4.83
CA GLU A 102 -14.13 -1.83 5.69
C GLU A 102 -14.35 -3.27 5.21
N GLN A 103 -14.48 -3.48 3.90
CA GLN A 103 -14.68 -4.81 3.30
C GLN A 103 -13.41 -5.66 3.31
N VAL A 104 -12.23 -5.06 3.11
CA VAL A 104 -10.96 -5.80 3.10
C VAL A 104 -10.47 -6.10 4.51
N ARG A 105 -10.87 -5.33 5.53
CA ARG A 105 -10.53 -5.54 6.94
C ARG A 105 -10.62 -7.01 7.40
N PRO A 106 -11.76 -7.72 7.26
CA PRO A 106 -11.86 -9.12 7.69
C PRO A 106 -10.88 -10.05 6.96
N VAL A 107 -10.57 -9.77 5.69
CA VAL A 107 -9.58 -10.54 4.92
C VAL A 107 -8.18 -10.32 5.49
N LEU A 108 -7.79 -9.06 5.77
CA LEU A 108 -6.50 -8.71 6.36
C LEU A 108 -6.34 -9.33 7.76
N GLN A 109 -7.34 -9.16 8.63
CA GLN A 109 -7.31 -9.66 10.01
C GLN A 109 -7.23 -11.18 10.08
N LYS A 110 -7.89 -11.89 9.17
CA LYS A 110 -7.91 -13.35 9.14
C LYS A 110 -6.64 -13.95 8.51
N SER A 111 -6.11 -13.30 7.47
CA SER A 111 -5.10 -13.93 6.59
C SER A 111 -3.68 -13.54 6.95
N LEU A 112 -3.45 -12.31 7.45
CA LEU A 112 -2.11 -11.84 7.75
C LEU A 112 -1.56 -12.44 9.04
N ARG A 113 -0.28 -12.80 9.02
CA ARG A 113 0.41 -13.39 10.17
C ARG A 113 0.78 -12.30 11.20
N PRO A 114 0.91 -12.66 12.49
CA PRO A 114 1.50 -11.76 13.49
C PRO A 114 2.84 -11.19 13.02
N GLY A 115 3.04 -9.88 13.22
CA GLY A 115 4.20 -9.13 12.74
C GLY A 115 4.05 -8.53 11.33
N ALA A 116 3.03 -8.93 10.55
CA ALA A 116 2.72 -8.25 9.29
C ALA A 116 2.26 -6.80 9.56
N ARG A 117 2.44 -5.93 8.56
CA ARG A 117 2.08 -4.51 8.65
C ARG A 117 1.07 -4.15 7.57
N VAL A 118 0.08 -3.32 7.91
CA VAL A 118 -0.82 -2.71 6.95
C VAL A 118 -0.59 -1.21 6.99
N VAL A 119 -0.37 -0.57 5.84
CA VAL A 119 -0.21 0.87 5.73
C VAL A 119 -1.23 1.45 4.75
N SER A 120 -1.98 2.45 5.18
CA SER A 120 -3.03 3.09 4.37
C SER A 120 -2.77 4.59 4.22
N HIS A 121 -2.98 5.10 3.02
CA HIS A 121 -2.89 6.51 2.65
C HIS A 121 -4.27 7.19 2.73
N ASP A 122 -4.35 8.30 3.44
CA ASP A 122 -5.47 9.23 3.68
C ASP A 122 -6.74 8.66 4.32
N PHE A 123 -7.00 7.37 4.18
CA PHE A 123 -8.20 6.72 4.67
C PHE A 123 -7.86 5.67 5.72
N ASP A 124 -8.55 5.72 6.86
CA ASP A 124 -8.46 4.71 7.90
C ASP A 124 -9.15 3.40 7.48
N ILE A 125 -9.11 2.41 8.37
CA ILE A 125 -9.88 1.18 8.23
C ILE A 125 -10.98 1.18 9.30
N PRO A 126 -12.26 1.41 8.92
CA PRO A 126 -13.35 1.55 9.88
C PRO A 126 -13.43 0.40 10.88
N GLY A 127 -13.56 0.75 12.17
CA GLY A 127 -13.64 -0.21 13.27
C GLY A 127 -12.36 -1.02 13.51
N TRP A 128 -11.21 -0.57 13.01
CA TRP A 128 -9.91 -1.13 13.34
C TRP A 128 -8.94 -0.01 13.72
N PRO A 129 -8.71 0.25 15.02
CA PRO A 129 -7.87 1.37 15.41
C PRO A 129 -6.39 1.12 15.04
N PRO A 130 -5.71 2.10 14.40
CA PRO A 130 -4.32 1.98 13.97
C PRO A 130 -3.36 1.97 15.15
N THR A 131 -2.21 1.29 14.97
CA THR A 131 -1.10 1.33 15.92
C THR A 131 -0.34 2.66 15.85
N LYS A 132 -0.36 3.34 14.69
CA LYS A 132 0.24 4.66 14.51
C LYS A 132 -0.53 5.45 13.45
N VAL A 133 -0.67 6.75 13.66
CA VAL A 133 -1.18 7.71 12.68
C VAL A 133 -0.14 8.81 12.51
N GLU A 134 0.15 9.16 11.27
CA GLU A 134 1.14 10.19 10.96
C GLU A 134 0.61 11.13 9.89
N LYS A 135 0.51 12.42 10.21
CA LYS A 135 0.21 13.47 9.26
C LYS A 135 1.52 14.01 8.68
N LEU A 136 1.66 14.05 7.35
CA LEU A 136 2.84 14.61 6.72
C LEU A 136 2.90 16.13 6.94
N PRO A 137 4.09 16.70 7.18
CA PRO A 137 4.24 18.12 7.51
C PRO A 137 4.05 19.02 6.30
N GLU A 138 4.46 18.56 5.11
CA GLU A 138 4.35 19.30 3.87
C GLU A 138 3.09 18.88 3.11
N PRO A 139 2.27 19.84 2.66
CA PRO A 139 1.10 19.52 1.88
C PRO A 139 1.40 19.42 0.39
N GLU A 140 0.59 18.63 -0.32
CA GLU A 140 0.53 18.65 -1.76
C GLU A 140 -0.26 19.87 -2.26
N LYS A 141 0.35 20.64 -3.17
CA LYS A 141 -0.32 21.72 -3.88
C LYS A 141 -1.03 21.15 -5.11
N LYS A 142 -2.36 21.15 -5.08
CA LYS A 142 -3.20 20.69 -6.19
C LYS A 142 -3.37 21.79 -7.25
N PRO A 143 -3.69 21.42 -8.51
CA PRO A 143 -4.15 22.37 -9.51
C PRO A 143 -5.30 23.22 -8.97
N GLY A 144 -5.26 24.54 -9.21
CA GLY A 144 -6.25 25.49 -8.66
C GLY A 144 -5.92 26.02 -7.26
N GLY A 145 -4.75 25.71 -6.70
CA GLY A 145 -4.26 26.31 -5.46
C GLY A 145 -4.78 25.66 -4.18
N ALA A 146 -5.62 24.63 -4.30
CA ALA A 146 -6.01 23.81 -3.15
C ALA A 146 -4.79 23.09 -2.57
N VAL A 147 -4.79 22.93 -1.25
CA VAL A 147 -3.69 22.35 -0.48
C VAL A 147 -4.24 21.12 0.23
N HIS A 148 -3.56 19.98 0.10
CA HIS A 148 -3.96 18.72 0.71
C HIS A 148 -2.86 18.18 1.62
N TYR A 149 -3.19 17.86 2.86
CA TYR A 149 -2.26 17.23 3.79
C TYR A 149 -2.54 15.73 3.83
N HIS A 150 -1.48 14.95 3.60
CA HIS A 150 -1.60 13.51 3.62
C HIS A 150 -1.53 12.94 5.02
N VAL A 151 -2.30 11.89 5.27
CA VAL A 151 -2.26 11.11 6.51
C VAL A 151 -1.91 9.67 6.19
N ILE A 152 -1.01 9.08 6.95
CA ILE A 152 -0.64 7.67 6.85
C ILE A 152 -1.07 6.96 8.13
N TYR A 153 -1.75 5.84 7.95
CA TYR A 153 -2.18 4.96 9.02
C TYR A 153 -1.39 3.66 8.96
N LEU A 154 -0.93 3.18 10.12
CA LEU A 154 -0.21 1.91 10.25
C LEU A 154 -0.92 1.01 11.24
N TRP A 155 -1.06 -0.27 10.89
CA TRP A 155 -1.44 -1.36 11.78
C TRP A 155 -0.35 -2.42 11.79
N ARG A 156 -0.01 -2.93 12.98
CA ARG A 156 0.85 -4.10 13.17
C ARG A 156 0.01 -5.27 13.66
N ILE A 157 -0.01 -6.35 12.88
CA ILE A 157 -0.81 -7.54 13.18
C ILE A 157 -0.25 -8.21 14.45
N GLY A 158 -1.13 -8.46 15.42
CA GLY A 158 -0.77 -9.12 16.68
C GLY A 158 -0.22 -8.20 17.77
N GLU A 159 0.04 -6.92 17.49
CA GLU A 159 0.30 -5.93 18.53
C GLU A 159 -1.02 -5.43 19.12
N LYS A 160 -1.16 -5.50 20.45
CA LYS A 160 -2.26 -4.82 21.14
C LYS A 160 -1.95 -3.33 21.15
N ASN A 161 -2.92 -2.50 20.74
CA ASN A 161 -2.80 -1.05 20.83
C ASN A 161 -2.40 -0.66 22.25
N GLY A 162 -1.19 -0.14 22.40
CA GLY A 162 -0.67 0.39 23.65
C GLY A 162 -1.39 1.68 24.00
N LEU A 163 -2.63 1.57 24.48
CA LEU A 163 -3.18 2.57 25.39
C LEU A 163 -2.46 2.37 26.73
N ARG A 164 -1.32 3.07 26.88
CA ARG A 164 -0.82 3.48 28.20
C ARG A 164 -1.22 4.93 28.41
#